data_AF-A0A3B1AUT0-F1
#
_entry.id   AF-A0A3B1AUT0-F1
#
_cell.length_a   1.000
_cell.length_b   1.000
_cell.length_c   1.000
_cell.angle_alpha   90.00
_cell.angle_beta   90.00
_cell.angle_gamma   90.00
#
_symmetry.space_group_name_H-M   'P 1'
#
loop_
_entity.id
_entity.type
_entity.pdbx_description
1 polymer ?
#
loop_
_entity_poly.entity_id
_entity_poly.type
_entity_poly.pdbx_seq_one_letter_code
_entity_poly.pdbx_strand_id
1 'polypeptide(L)'
;MKVTLLLLLLIIFMCPPVQAAGIDLRCEELAEQMIKRLVDEGLLDISDAGRQRAQAISLELCAGAQDSAEQQHEEGKRTAIANWLFESAGGKPGNKRLRRLKR
;
A
#
# COMPACT_ATOMS: atom_id res chain seq x y z
N MET A 1 -5.70 -6.92 -40.97
CA MET A 1 -5.54 -7.55 -39.64
C MET A 1 -4.15 -7.36 -39.00
N LYS A 2 -3.06 -7.16 -39.76
CA LYS A 2 -1.71 -6.96 -39.19
C LYS A 2 -1.47 -5.56 -38.57
N VAL A 3 -2.06 -4.51 -39.15
CA VAL A 3 -1.85 -3.11 -38.71
C VAL A 3 -2.53 -2.80 -37.37
N THR A 4 -3.72 -3.36 -37.13
CA THR A 4 -4.45 -3.19 -35.86
C THR A 4 -3.76 -3.88 -34.68
N LEU A 5 -3.12 -5.03 -34.92
CA LEU A 5 -2.35 -5.74 -33.89
C LEU A 5 -1.08 -4.96 -33.48
N LEU A 6 -0.41 -4.34 -34.46
CA LEU A 6 0.77 -3.49 -34.25
C LEU A 6 0.44 -2.20 -33.48
N LEU A 7 -0.70 -1.58 -33.77
CA LEU A 7 -1.18 -0.40 -33.04
C LEU A 7 -1.52 -0.72 -31.57
N LEU A 8 -2.14 -1.87 -31.31
CA LEU A 8 -2.47 -2.32 -29.95
C LEU A 8 -1.21 -2.62 -29.11
N LEU A 9 -0.18 -3.21 -29.72
CA LEU A 9 1.11 -3.45 -29.05
C LEU A 9 1.86 -2.15 -28.71
N LEU A 10 1.77 -1.13 -29.56
CA LEU A 10 2.36 0.20 -29.32
C LEU A 10 1.69 0.94 -28.16
N ILE A 11 0.38 0.78 -27.98
CA ILE A 11 -0.37 1.42 -26.88
C ILE A 11 -0.01 0.79 -25.53
N ILE A 12 0.21 -0.53 -25.48
CA ILE A 12 0.62 -1.23 -24.25
C ILE A 12 2.05 -0.80 -23.83
N PHE A 13 2.93 -0.56 -24.80
CA PHE A 13 4.31 -0.16 -24.54
C PHE A 13 4.45 1.31 -24.07
N MET A 14 3.46 2.15 -24.38
CA MET A 14 3.43 3.58 -24.01
C MET A 14 2.71 3.85 -22.69
N CYS A 15 2.22 2.82 -21.99
CA CYS A 15 1.63 3.01 -20.67
C CYS A 15 2.77 3.21 -19.65
N PRO A 16 2.96 4.42 -19.09
CA PRO A 16 3.96 4.60 -18.05
C PRO A 16 3.59 3.70 -16.87
N PRO A 17 4.56 3.08 -16.19
CA PRO A 17 4.27 2.38 -14.95
C PRO A 17 3.65 3.40 -14.00
N VAL A 18 2.36 3.23 -13.68
CA VAL A 18 1.75 3.90 -12.53
C VAL A 18 2.49 3.35 -11.32
N GLN A 19 3.54 4.05 -10.93
CA GLN A 19 4.18 3.84 -9.64
C GLN A 19 3.13 4.23 -8.63
N ALA A 20 2.60 3.24 -7.92
CA ALA A 20 1.73 3.50 -6.79
C ALA A 20 2.48 4.44 -5.85
N ALA A 21 1.87 5.57 -5.50
CA ALA A 21 2.43 6.47 -4.51
C ALA A 21 2.67 5.67 -3.22
N GLY A 22 3.92 5.66 -2.75
CA GLY A 22 4.28 4.98 -1.50
C GLY A 22 3.51 5.57 -0.32
N ILE A 23 3.36 4.78 0.75
CA ILE A 23 2.78 5.27 1.99
C ILE A 23 3.86 6.09 2.70
N ASP A 24 3.64 7.40 2.81
CA ASP A 24 4.50 8.32 3.58
C ASP A 24 3.71 8.88 4.76
N LEU A 25 4.13 8.52 5.97
CA LEU A 25 3.51 8.98 7.22
C LEU A 25 4.08 10.31 7.72
N ARG A 26 5.06 10.91 7.02
CA ARG A 26 5.75 12.14 7.42
C ARG A 26 6.32 12.03 8.85
N CYS A 27 7.09 10.97 9.08
CA CYS A 27 7.51 10.54 10.41
C CYS A 27 8.28 11.58 11.23
N GLU A 28 9.03 12.46 10.57
CA GLU A 28 9.73 13.57 11.23
C GLU A 28 8.75 14.57 11.86
N GLU A 29 7.73 14.98 11.13
CA GLU A 29 6.71 15.91 11.62
C GLU A 29 5.85 15.27 12.72
N LEU A 30 5.53 13.98 12.58
CA LEU A 30 4.82 13.22 13.61
C LEU A 30 5.64 13.12 14.91
N ALA A 31 6.94 12.84 14.79
CA ALA A 31 7.84 12.76 15.94
C ALA A 31 7.94 14.11 16.67
N GLU A 32 8.08 15.21 15.93
CA GLU A 32 8.10 16.55 16.52
C GLU A 32 6.80 16.89 17.26
N GLN A 33 5.64 16.60 16.65
CA GLN A 33 4.34 16.84 17.28
C GLN A 33 4.14 15.99 18.54
N MET A 34 4.58 14.73 18.52
CA MET A 34 4.47 13.84 19.67
C MET A 34 5.33 14.31 20.84
N ILE A 35 6.60 14.65 20.59
CA ILE A 35 7.50 15.19 21.61
C ILE A 35 6.94 16.49 22.19
N LYS A 36 6.46 17.40 21.32
CA LYS A 36 5.85 18.65 21.77
C LYS A 36 4.68 18.41 22.72
N ARG A 37 3.75 17.51 22.37
CA ARG A 37 2.64 17.15 23.24
C ARG A 37 3.09 16.56 24.58
N LEU A 38 4.07 15.66 24.57
CA LEU A 38 4.57 15.05 25.80
C LEU A 38 5.24 16.07 26.73
N VAL A 39 5.89 17.09 26.15
CA VAL A 39 6.43 18.22 26.89
C VAL A 39 5.32 19.12 27.44
N ASP A 40 4.33 19.48 26.60
CA ASP A 40 3.21 20.35 26.99
C ASP A 40 2.36 19.74 28.12
N GLU A 41 2.24 18.41 28.16
CA GLU A 41 1.56 17.65 29.21
C GLU A 41 2.45 17.38 30.45
N GLY A 42 3.69 17.86 30.46
CA GLY A 42 4.64 17.65 31.57
C GLY A 42 5.10 16.20 31.75
N LEU A 43 4.91 15.35 30.74
CA LEU A 43 5.29 13.93 30.76
C LEU A 43 6.76 13.69 30.39
N LEU A 44 7.41 14.70 29.80
CA LEU A 44 8.79 14.63 29.37
C LEU A 44 9.57 15.83 29.91
N ASP A 45 10.48 15.58 30.84
CA ASP A 45 11.36 16.61 31.38
C ASP A 45 12.50 16.90 30.40
N ILE A 46 12.68 18.17 30.05
CA ILE A 46 13.49 18.61 28.89
C ILE A 46 14.96 18.69 29.30
N SER A 47 15.60 17.53 29.40
CA SER A 47 17.03 17.44 29.12
C SER A 47 17.23 17.24 27.62
N ASP A 48 18.27 17.85 27.02
CA ASP A 48 18.57 17.68 25.59
C ASP A 48 18.75 16.20 25.21
N ALA A 49 19.35 15.41 26.11
CA ALA A 49 19.48 13.97 25.95
C ALA A 49 18.14 13.22 26.00
N GLY A 50 17.20 13.67 26.84
CA GLY A 50 15.84 13.12 26.90
C GLY A 50 15.04 13.40 25.62
N ARG A 51 15.16 14.61 25.07
CA ARG A 51 14.54 15.00 23.81
C ARG A 51 15.07 14.20 22.63
N GLN A 52 16.38 14.03 22.51
CA GLN A 52 16.98 13.21 21.45
C GLN A 52 16.52 11.75 21.52
N ARG A 53 16.45 11.15 22.71
CA ARG A 53 15.93 9.78 22.88
C ARG A 53 14.46 9.68 22.50
N ALA A 54 13.63 10.62 22.94
CA ALA A 54 12.21 10.65 22.57
C ALA A 54 12.03 10.77 21.06
N GLN A 55 12.85 11.57 20.39
CA GLN A 55 12.84 11.70 18.92
C GLN A 55 13.22 10.40 18.23
N ALA A 56 14.30 9.75 18.66
CA ALA A 56 14.72 8.47 18.10
C ALA A 56 13.61 7.40 18.22
N ILE A 57 13.01 7.28 19.41
CA ILE A 57 11.90 6.35 19.66
C ILE A 57 10.70 6.67 18.77
N SER A 58 10.35 7.94 18.64
CA SER A 58 9.21 8.39 17.83
C SER A 58 9.40 8.07 16.34
N LEU A 59 10.61 8.32 15.83
CA LEU A 59 10.97 8.03 14.45
C LEU A 59 10.97 6.52 14.19
N GLU A 60 11.53 5.72 15.09
CA GLU A 60 11.56 4.26 14.98
C GLU A 60 10.13 3.68 14.98
N LEU A 61 9.27 4.12 15.89
CA LEU A 61 7.86 3.71 15.94
C LEU A 61 7.10 4.07 14.66
N CYS A 62 7.30 5.28 14.16
CA CYS A 62 6.64 5.72 12.94
C CYS A 62 7.14 4.95 11.71
N ALA A 63 8.44 4.74 11.58
CA ALA A 63 9.02 3.97 10.49
C ALA A 63 8.50 2.52 10.51
N GLY A 64 8.45 1.87 11.68
CA GLY A 64 7.88 0.54 11.80
C GLY A 64 6.39 0.48 11.44
N ALA A 65 5.62 1.51 11.78
CA ALA A 65 4.22 1.62 11.39
C ALA A 65 4.06 1.82 9.87
N GLN A 66 4.92 2.62 9.25
CA GLN A 66 4.94 2.84 7.81
C GLN A 66 5.26 1.54 7.06
N ASP A 67 6.31 0.83 7.48
CA ASP A 67 6.69 -0.47 6.91
C ASP A 67 5.56 -1.49 7.04
N SER A 68 4.89 -1.54 8.20
CA SER A 68 3.75 -2.44 8.40
C SER A 68 2.57 -2.07 7.49
N ALA A 69 2.27 -0.79 7.34
CA ALA A 69 1.22 -0.32 6.45
C ALA A 69 1.53 -0.66 4.98
N GLU A 70 2.79 -0.54 4.56
CA GLU A 70 3.23 -0.90 3.22
C GLU A 70 3.13 -2.41 2.96
N GLN A 71 3.53 -3.24 3.94
CA GLN A 71 3.36 -4.69 3.85
C GLN A 71 1.88 -5.10 3.73
N GLN A 72 1.01 -4.52 4.56
CA GLN A 72 -0.43 -4.76 4.51
C GLN A 72 -1.04 -4.30 3.18
N HIS A 73 -0.57 -3.17 2.64
CA HIS A 73 -1.00 -2.69 1.33
C HIS A 73 -0.64 -3.67 0.22
N GLU A 74 0.59 -4.18 0.20
CA GLU A 74 1.02 -5.17 -0.80
C GLU A 74 0.29 -6.50 -0.66
N GLU A 75 0.03 -6.98 0.56
CA GLU A 75 -0.78 -8.17 0.81
C GLU A 75 -2.23 -7.98 0.34
N GLY A 76 -2.82 -6.83 0.64
CA GLY A 76 -4.15 -6.43 0.17
C GLY A 76 -4.24 -6.41 -1.36
N LYS A 77 -3.24 -5.83 -2.03
CA LYS A 77 -3.15 -5.85 -3.50
C LYS A 77 -3.10 -7.27 -4.06
N ARG A 78 -2.26 -8.14 -3.50
CA ARG A 78 -2.14 -9.54 -3.94
C ARG A 78 -3.47 -10.27 -3.80
N THR A 79 -4.16 -10.08 -2.67
CA THR A 79 -5.47 -10.69 -2.40
C THR A 79 -6.54 -10.17 -3.36
N ALA A 80 -6.58 -8.85 -3.60
CA ALA A 80 -7.52 -8.25 -4.54
C ALA A 80 -7.32 -8.78 -5.97
N ILE A 81 -6.07 -8.88 -6.42
CA ILE A 81 -5.74 -9.45 -7.74
C ILE A 81 -6.14 -10.93 -7.81
N ALA A 82 -5.86 -11.72 -6.76
CA ALA A 82 -6.24 -13.14 -6.72
C ALA A 82 -7.77 -13.32 -6.79
N ASN A 83 -8.52 -12.52 -6.03
CA ASN A 83 -9.99 -12.52 -6.07
C ASN A 83 -10.51 -12.08 -7.44
N TRP A 84 -9.95 -11.01 -8.01
CA TRP A 84 -10.34 -10.54 -9.35
C TRP A 84 -10.07 -11.60 -10.42
N LEU A 85 -8.93 -12.29 -10.37
CA LEU A 85 -8.61 -13.42 -11.27
C LEU A 85 -9.59 -14.58 -11.11
N PHE A 86 -9.96 -14.92 -9.87
CA PHE A 86 -10.95 -15.96 -9.62
C PHE A 86 -12.35 -15.57 -10.12
N GLU A 87 -12.73 -14.31 -9.96
CA GLU A 87 -14.02 -13.79 -10.42
C GLU A 87 -14.09 -13.62 -11.95
N SER A 88 -12.98 -13.28 -12.60
CA SER A 88 -12.90 -13.14 -14.06
C SER A 88 -12.65 -14.46 -14.78
N ALA A 89 -12.18 -15.50 -14.09
CA ALA A 89 -12.06 -16.84 -14.66
C ALA A 89 -13.45 -17.42 -15.01
N GLY A 90 -13.66 -17.77 -16.29
CA GLY A 90 -14.93 -18.26 -16.84
C GLY A 90 -15.46 -19.59 -16.29
N GLY A 91 -14.82 -20.14 -15.26
CA GLY A 91 -15.10 -21.44 -14.64
C GLY A 91 -15.97 -21.39 -13.38
N LYS A 92 -16.72 -20.32 -13.12
CA LYS A 92 -17.61 -20.25 -11.94
C LYS A 92 -18.54 -21.47 -11.89
N PRO A 93 -18.84 -22.05 -10.70
CA PRO A 93 -19.67 -23.25 -10.57
C PRO A 93 -21.02 -23.15 -11.30
N GLY A 94 -21.64 -21.96 -11.29
CA GLY A 94 -22.85 -21.65 -12.05
C GLY A 94 -22.67 -21.77 -13.57
N ASN A 95 -21.55 -21.31 -14.12
CA ASN A 95 -21.25 -21.40 -15.56
C ASN A 95 -20.98 -22.84 -16.01
N LYS A 96 -20.38 -23.69 -15.16
CA LYS A 96 -20.24 -25.12 -15.43
C LYS A 96 -21.59 -25.84 -15.47
N ARG A 97 -22.55 -25.43 -14.64
CA ARG A 97 -23.93 -25.95 -14.65
C ARG A 97 -24.68 -25.49 -15.91
N LEU A 98 -24.57 -24.22 -16.30
CA LEU A 98 -25.17 -23.69 -17.54
C LEU A 98 -24.59 -24.34 -18.81
N ARG A 99 -23.28 -24.65 -18.86
CA ARG A 99 -22.67 -25.40 -19.98
C ARG A 99 -23.22 -26.82 -20.13
N ARG A 100 -23.63 -27.47 -19.03
CA ARG A 100 -24.24 -28.82 -19.07
C ARG A 100 -25.70 -28.81 -19.53
N LEU A 101 -26.41 -27.69 -19.36
CA LEU A 101 -27.80 -27.51 -19.81
C LEU A 101 -27.91 -27.10 -21.28
N LYS A 102 -26.80 -26.72 -21.94
CA LYS A 102 -26.73 -26.39 -23.37
C LYS A 102 -26.42 -27.60 -24.28
N ARG A 103 -26.38 -28.81 -23.72
CA ARG A 103 -26.24 -30.07 -24.47
C ARG A 103 -27.59 -30.75 -24.59
#